data_AF-A0A6N2JJP6-F1
#
_entry.id   AF-A0A6N2JJP6-F1
#
_cell.length_a   1.000
_cell.length_b   1.000
_cell.length_c   1.000
_cell.angle_alpha   90.00
_cell.angle_beta   90.00
_cell.angle_gamma   90.00
#
_symmetry.space_group_name_H-M   'P 1'
#
loop_
_entity.id
_entity.type
_entity.pdbx_description
1 polymer ?
#
loop_
_entity_poly.entity_id
_entity_poly.type
_entity_poly.pdbx_seq_one_letter_code
_entity_poly.pdbx_strand_id
1 'polypeptide(L)'
;MQVDDNGNLKDTDTKLNLGNSGEIALSGSAQVLTLLGAICAAPLGVALTAIGAGTTVILSARQMEQQKKLIEKISQALTSIDKAQLNKEFLESSEFREIVMRICNEASLTASPYKHSALAKGLVHSAIYPHNEMTGKLIFIRIVSQLSDEELRILEVMQNAWENNVPILGKNDLQESLKDLELGQIQVSCEGLIQQRVLEPINSDVWSLSILGRKLVAWLSGKQEQESFEGFQKTYTSQLKKEIDSARESILSEALIQGLREQARMAANYL
;
A
#
# COMPACT_ATOMS: atom_id res chain seq x y z
N MET A 1 -51.01 8.55 -39.48
CA MET A 1 -51.23 9.97 -39.80
C MET A 1 -52.67 10.10 -40.26
N GLN A 2 -53.52 10.76 -39.47
CA GLN A 2 -54.86 11.12 -39.95
C GLN A 2 -54.76 12.52 -40.55
N VAL A 3 -54.98 12.57 -41.86
CA VAL A 3 -55.16 13.80 -42.63
C VAL A 3 -56.67 14.00 -42.72
N ASP A 4 -57.15 15.21 -42.49
CA ASP A 4 -58.58 15.47 -42.70
C ASP A 4 -58.89 15.68 -44.19
N ASP A 5 -60.17 15.62 -44.54
CA ASP A 5 -60.63 15.62 -45.94
C ASP A 5 -60.32 16.91 -46.73
N ASN A 6 -59.70 17.91 -46.10
CA ASN A 6 -59.24 19.15 -46.73
C ASN A 6 -57.71 19.26 -46.82
N GLY A 7 -56.97 18.18 -46.51
CA GLY A 7 -55.53 18.11 -46.74
C GLY A 7 -54.67 18.92 -45.75
N ASN A 8 -55.23 19.37 -44.63
CA ASN A 8 -54.47 20.08 -43.61
C ASN A 8 -54.04 19.14 -42.47
N LEU A 9 -52.79 19.31 -42.03
CA LEU A 9 -52.25 18.63 -40.86
C LEU A 9 -52.76 19.33 -39.60
N LYS A 10 -53.61 18.65 -38.80
CA LYS A 10 -53.98 19.12 -37.47
C LYS A 10 -52.83 18.85 -36.49
N ASP A 11 -52.20 19.92 -36.02
CA ASP A 11 -51.39 19.86 -34.80
C ASP A 11 -52.31 19.53 -33.63
N THR A 12 -52.08 18.37 -33.03
CA THR A 12 -52.73 17.98 -31.78
C THR A 12 -51.74 18.26 -30.66
N ASP A 13 -51.87 19.45 -30.07
CA ASP A 13 -51.33 19.73 -28.75
C ASP A 13 -51.98 18.75 -27.76
N THR A 14 -51.18 17.80 -27.25
CA THR A 14 -51.53 17.07 -26.04
C THR A 14 -50.28 16.93 -25.18
N LYS A 15 -50.25 17.71 -24.10
CA LYS A 15 -49.37 17.53 -22.97
C LYS A 15 -49.56 16.12 -22.39
N LEU A 16 -48.48 15.34 -22.31
CA LEU A 16 -47.88 14.80 -21.07
C LEU A 16 -47.09 13.51 -21.37
N ASN A 17 -45.94 13.47 -20.71
CA ASN A 17 -45.34 12.31 -20.04
C ASN A 17 -44.12 11.63 -20.69
N LEU A 18 -43.06 11.68 -19.87
CA LEU A 18 -41.82 10.92 -19.82
C LEU A 18 -41.78 9.64 -20.67
N GLY A 19 -40.83 9.60 -21.60
CA GLY A 19 -40.40 8.35 -22.22
C GLY A 19 -39.47 8.57 -23.40
N ASN A 20 -38.27 8.00 -23.31
CA ASN A 20 -37.27 7.84 -24.39
C ASN A 20 -36.34 9.02 -24.67
N SER A 21 -35.68 9.51 -23.63
CA SER A 21 -34.23 9.74 -23.77
C SER A 21 -33.56 8.36 -23.70
N GLY A 22 -32.99 7.90 -24.81
CA GLY A 22 -32.13 6.72 -24.82
C GLY A 22 -31.05 6.89 -23.77
N GLU A 23 -31.23 6.22 -22.63
CA GLU A 23 -30.20 6.03 -21.63
C GLU A 23 -29.08 5.24 -22.31
N ILE A 24 -28.04 5.95 -22.73
CA ILE A 24 -26.72 5.34 -22.81
C ILE A 24 -26.37 5.05 -21.35
N ALA A 25 -26.77 3.88 -20.88
CA ALA A 25 -26.35 3.32 -19.62
C ALA A 25 -24.83 3.12 -19.69
N LEU A 26 -24.08 4.19 -19.38
CA LEU A 26 -22.67 4.13 -19.08
C LEU A 26 -22.53 3.11 -17.95
N SER A 27 -21.99 1.95 -18.27
CA SER A 27 -21.78 0.85 -17.32
C SER A 27 -20.91 1.30 -16.14
N GLY A 28 -21.07 0.66 -14.98
CA GLY A 28 -20.50 1.10 -13.71
C GLY A 28 -18.98 1.29 -13.72
N SER A 29 -18.22 0.54 -14.52
CA SER A 29 -16.76 0.75 -14.64
C SER A 29 -16.41 2.03 -15.42
N ALA A 30 -17.19 2.33 -16.47
CA ALA A 30 -17.09 3.57 -17.21
C ALA A 30 -17.45 4.75 -16.32
N GLN A 31 -18.49 4.62 -15.48
CA GLN A 31 -18.84 5.64 -14.50
C GLN A 31 -17.75 5.81 -13.44
N VAL A 32 -17.14 4.74 -12.92
CA VAL A 32 -16.07 4.82 -11.92
C VAL A 32 -14.81 5.46 -12.49
N LEU A 33 -14.43 5.11 -13.71
CA LEU A 33 -13.30 5.70 -14.43
C LEU A 33 -13.59 7.15 -14.84
N THR A 34 -14.85 7.46 -15.20
CA THR A 34 -15.32 8.83 -15.47
C THR A 34 -15.45 9.65 -14.19
N LEU A 35 -15.81 9.06 -13.05
CA LEU A 35 -15.93 9.71 -11.75
C LEU A 35 -14.53 9.93 -11.14
N LEU A 36 -13.65 8.93 -11.21
CA LEU A 36 -12.21 9.07 -10.95
C LEU A 36 -11.61 10.15 -11.85
N GLY A 37 -12.04 10.18 -13.10
CA GLY A 37 -11.61 11.16 -14.07
C GLY A 37 -12.12 12.58 -13.84
N ALA A 38 -13.37 12.72 -13.40
CA ALA A 38 -14.01 14.00 -13.11
C ALA A 38 -13.62 14.57 -11.74
N ILE A 39 -13.36 13.71 -10.74
CA ILE A 39 -12.90 14.13 -9.41
C ILE A 39 -11.41 14.53 -9.46
N CYS A 40 -10.62 13.90 -10.33
CA CYS A 40 -9.26 14.31 -10.62
C CYS A 40 -9.26 15.39 -11.72
N ALA A 41 -9.59 16.65 -11.42
CA ALA A 41 -9.41 17.79 -12.34
C ALA A 41 -7.91 18.14 -12.57
N ALA A 42 -7.08 17.11 -12.73
CA ALA A 42 -5.64 17.09 -12.95
C ALA A 42 -5.35 16.06 -14.08
N PRO A 43 -4.13 16.01 -14.64
CA PRO A 43 -3.80 15.17 -15.80
C PRO A 43 -4.18 13.68 -15.68
N LEU A 44 -4.21 13.12 -14.45
CA LEU A 44 -4.70 11.76 -14.19
C LEU A 44 -6.17 11.56 -14.55
N GLY A 45 -7.01 12.58 -14.39
CA GLY A 45 -8.44 12.40 -14.57
C GLY A 45 -8.84 12.27 -16.03
N VAL A 46 -8.11 12.92 -16.92
CA VAL A 46 -8.26 12.78 -18.38
C VAL A 46 -7.81 11.38 -18.83
N ALA A 47 -6.72 10.87 -18.24
CA ALA A 47 -6.27 9.50 -18.49
C ALA A 47 -7.29 8.46 -18.00
N LEU A 48 -7.86 8.65 -16.81
CA LEU A 48 -8.85 7.74 -16.22
C LEU A 48 -10.19 7.76 -16.97
N THR A 49 -10.67 8.92 -17.43
CA THR A 49 -11.89 9.02 -18.27
C THR A 49 -11.76 8.27 -19.59
N ALA A 50 -10.60 8.35 -20.25
CA ALA A 50 -10.36 7.68 -21.54
C ALA A 50 -10.40 6.14 -21.45
N ILE A 51 -10.11 5.57 -20.27
CA ILE A 51 -10.13 4.12 -20.03
C ILE A 51 -11.57 3.60 -19.88
N GLY A 52 -12.49 4.45 -19.42
CA GLY A 52 -13.88 4.07 -19.12
C GLY A 52 -14.71 3.68 -20.34
N ALA A 53 -14.34 4.08 -21.55
CA ALA A 53 -15.17 3.90 -22.74
C ALA A 53 -15.26 2.44 -23.25
N GLY A 54 -14.49 1.49 -22.70
CA GLY A 54 -14.30 0.16 -23.31
C GLY A 54 -14.80 -1.07 -22.53
N THR A 55 -15.25 -0.96 -21.28
CA THR A 55 -15.52 -2.15 -20.43
C THR A 55 -16.90 -2.11 -19.78
N THR A 56 -17.82 -2.95 -20.25
CA THR A 56 -19.15 -3.14 -19.66
C THR A 56 -19.12 -4.18 -18.54
N VAL A 57 -19.15 -3.72 -17.29
CA VAL A 57 -19.33 -4.58 -16.10
C VAL A 57 -20.53 -4.07 -15.31
N ILE A 58 -21.53 -4.93 -15.08
CA ILE A 58 -22.67 -4.66 -14.19
C ILE A 58 -22.18 -4.89 -12.75
N LEU A 59 -22.25 -3.85 -11.93
CA LEU A 59 -21.84 -3.91 -10.53
C LEU A 59 -23.06 -3.89 -9.62
N SER A 60 -22.98 -4.66 -8.54
CA SER A 60 -23.99 -4.61 -7.47
C SER A 60 -23.88 -3.31 -6.67
N ALA A 61 -24.98 -2.91 -5.99
CA ALA A 61 -24.98 -1.73 -5.11
C ALA A 61 -23.88 -1.77 -4.05
N ARG A 62 -23.56 -2.96 -3.51
CA ARG A 62 -22.46 -3.16 -2.57
C ARG A 62 -21.10 -2.82 -3.20
N GLN A 63 -20.86 -3.25 -4.45
CA GLN A 63 -19.61 -2.97 -5.16
C GLN A 63 -19.47 -1.48 -5.50
N MET A 64 -20.57 -0.82 -5.86
CA MET A 64 -20.58 0.63 -6.08
C MET A 64 -20.20 1.40 -4.80
N GLU A 65 -20.71 0.99 -3.64
CA GLU A 65 -20.36 1.60 -2.36
C GLU A 65 -18.87 1.43 -2.02
N GLN A 66 -18.29 0.24 -2.25
CA GLN A 66 -16.86 0.05 -2.00
C GLN A 66 -15.98 0.86 -2.97
N GLN A 67 -16.41 0.99 -4.23
CA GLN A 67 -15.71 1.84 -5.19
C GLN A 67 -15.76 3.30 -4.81
N LYS A 68 -16.90 3.79 -4.30
CA LYS A 68 -16.99 5.15 -3.77
C LYS A 68 -15.98 5.40 -2.65
N LYS A 69 -15.85 4.46 -1.70
CA LYS A 69 -14.84 4.55 -0.64
C LYS A 69 -13.40 4.55 -1.18
N LEU A 70 -13.11 3.72 -2.18
CA LEU A 70 -11.81 3.74 -2.85
C LEU A 70 -11.53 5.11 -3.50
N ILE A 71 -12.52 5.68 -4.21
CA ILE A 71 -12.40 6.99 -4.87
C ILE A 71 -12.13 8.09 -3.86
N GLU A 72 -12.81 8.08 -2.71
CA GLU A 72 -12.56 9.01 -1.61
C GLU A 72 -11.12 8.89 -1.10
N LYS A 73 -10.59 7.66 -0.95
CA LYS A 73 -9.20 7.42 -0.55
C LYS A 73 -8.18 7.83 -1.61
N ILE A 74 -8.46 7.61 -2.89
CA ILE A 74 -7.61 8.07 -4.00
C ILE A 74 -7.54 9.59 -4.00
N SER A 75 -8.69 10.25 -3.83
CA SER A 75 -8.76 11.72 -3.77
C SER A 75 -7.94 12.27 -2.61
N GLN A 76 -8.01 11.63 -1.44
CA GLN A 76 -7.18 11.97 -0.27
C GLN A 76 -5.68 11.73 -0.53
N ALA A 77 -5.31 10.63 -1.18
CA ALA A 77 -3.91 10.34 -1.48
C ALA A 77 -3.33 11.29 -2.57
N LEU A 78 -4.16 11.77 -3.50
CA LEU A 78 -3.71 12.71 -4.52
C LEU A 78 -3.40 14.11 -3.98
N THR A 79 -3.97 14.52 -2.85
CA THR A 79 -3.66 15.83 -2.27
C THR A 79 -2.24 15.89 -1.70
N SER A 80 -1.61 14.76 -1.39
CA SER A 80 -0.25 14.70 -0.85
C SER A 80 0.84 14.65 -1.92
N ILE A 81 0.51 14.74 -3.22
CA ILE A 81 1.47 14.57 -4.31
C ILE A 81 1.63 15.82 -5.15
N ASP A 82 2.88 16.11 -5.49
CA ASP A 82 3.22 17.11 -6.49
C ASP A 82 2.85 16.61 -7.90
N LYS A 83 1.90 17.30 -8.52
CA LYS A 83 1.42 17.00 -9.88
C LYS A 83 2.54 17.06 -10.93
N ALA A 84 3.64 17.78 -10.66
CA ALA A 84 4.79 17.83 -11.57
C ALA A 84 5.53 16.49 -11.66
N GLN A 85 5.41 15.62 -10.65
CA GLN A 85 6.06 14.31 -10.61
C GLN A 85 5.30 13.21 -11.38
N LEU A 86 4.12 13.53 -11.91
CA LEU A 86 3.28 12.57 -12.61
C LEU A 86 3.87 12.19 -13.96
N ASN A 87 4.06 10.89 -14.18
CA ASN A 87 4.48 10.38 -15.48
C ASN A 87 3.28 10.27 -16.43
N LYS A 88 3.10 11.29 -17.28
CA LYS A 88 1.99 11.36 -18.24
C LYS A 88 1.99 10.19 -19.24
N GLU A 89 3.14 9.79 -19.74
CA GLU A 89 3.26 8.68 -20.70
C GLU A 89 2.80 7.36 -20.05
N PHE A 90 3.24 7.09 -18.81
CA PHE A 90 2.79 5.92 -18.08
C PHE A 90 1.29 5.95 -17.78
N LEU A 91 0.74 7.11 -17.41
CA LEU A 91 -0.70 7.28 -17.16
C LEU A 91 -1.57 6.95 -18.36
N GLU A 92 -1.06 7.19 -19.58
CA GLU A 92 -1.77 6.91 -20.83
C GLU A 92 -1.56 5.46 -21.31
N SER A 93 -0.56 4.75 -20.76
CA SER A 93 -0.20 3.37 -21.11
C SER A 93 -1.30 2.35 -20.75
N SER A 94 -1.32 1.22 -21.46
CA SER A 94 -2.18 0.07 -21.13
C SER A 94 -1.85 -0.55 -19.76
N GLU A 95 -0.59 -0.46 -19.33
CA GLU A 95 -0.13 -1.00 -18.06
C GLU A 95 -0.80 -0.31 -16.87
N PHE A 96 -0.90 1.03 -16.92
CA PHE A 96 -1.59 1.79 -15.89
C PHE A 96 -3.09 1.46 -15.87
N ARG A 97 -3.72 1.21 -17.03
CA ARG A 97 -5.12 0.77 -17.10
C ARG A 97 -5.31 -0.56 -16.38
N GLU A 98 -4.40 -1.51 -16.59
CA GLU A 98 -4.46 -2.81 -15.92
C GLU A 98 -4.34 -2.68 -14.40
N ILE A 99 -3.43 -1.83 -13.92
CA ILE A 99 -3.28 -1.51 -12.49
C ILE A 99 -4.57 -0.94 -11.92
N VAL A 100 -5.17 0.05 -12.59
CA VAL A 100 -6.44 0.66 -12.17
C VAL A 100 -7.53 -0.41 -12.10
N MET A 101 -7.69 -1.21 -13.16
CA MET A 101 -8.70 -2.26 -13.22
C MET A 101 -8.52 -3.29 -12.10
N ARG A 102 -7.28 -3.70 -11.82
CA ARG A 102 -6.97 -4.64 -10.75
C ARG A 102 -7.33 -4.05 -9.40
N ILE A 103 -6.89 -2.82 -9.11
CA ILE A 103 -7.17 -2.14 -7.85
C ILE A 103 -8.68 -1.95 -7.64
N CYS A 104 -9.41 -1.51 -8.66
CA CYS A 104 -10.86 -1.37 -8.60
C CYS A 104 -11.56 -2.72 -8.35
N ASN A 105 -11.08 -3.80 -8.97
CA ASN A 105 -11.62 -5.13 -8.75
C ASN A 105 -11.40 -5.59 -7.30
N GLU A 106 -10.16 -5.53 -6.80
CA GLU A 106 -9.84 -5.93 -5.42
C GLU A 106 -10.60 -5.07 -4.39
N ALA A 107 -10.70 -3.75 -4.62
CA ALA A 107 -11.44 -2.84 -3.74
C ALA A 107 -12.94 -3.15 -3.71
N SER A 108 -13.52 -3.59 -4.83
CA SER A 108 -14.95 -3.93 -4.91
C SER A 108 -15.33 -5.16 -4.06
N LEU A 109 -14.34 -6.02 -3.76
CA LEU A 109 -14.50 -7.28 -3.04
C LEU A 109 -14.26 -7.15 -1.54
N THR A 110 -13.72 -6.02 -1.07
CA THR A 110 -13.38 -5.81 0.34
C THR A 110 -14.17 -4.66 0.95
N ALA A 111 -14.55 -4.81 2.23
CA ALA A 111 -15.11 -3.73 3.04
C ALA A 111 -14.06 -3.06 3.93
N SER A 112 -12.81 -3.51 3.88
CA SER A 112 -11.72 -3.03 4.72
C SER A 112 -11.29 -1.60 4.35
N PRO A 113 -11.39 -0.63 5.28
CA PRO A 113 -10.90 0.71 5.04
C PRO A 113 -9.37 0.76 4.92
N TYR A 114 -8.65 -0.15 5.60
CA TYR A 114 -7.19 -0.25 5.52
C TYR A 114 -6.75 -0.69 4.12
N LYS A 115 -7.43 -1.69 3.54
CA LYS A 115 -7.18 -2.12 2.16
C LYS A 115 -7.49 -1.01 1.16
N HIS A 116 -8.63 -0.33 1.29
CA HIS A 116 -8.95 0.80 0.41
C HIS A 116 -7.89 1.91 0.47
N SER A 117 -7.39 2.22 1.67
CA SER A 117 -6.31 3.18 1.87
C SER A 117 -5.00 2.74 1.21
N ALA A 118 -4.57 1.50 1.44
CA ALA A 118 -3.34 0.95 0.88
C ALA A 118 -3.38 0.87 -0.65
N LEU A 119 -4.50 0.38 -1.21
CA LEU A 119 -4.71 0.30 -2.66
C LEU A 119 -4.74 1.69 -3.30
N ALA A 120 -5.37 2.68 -2.64
CA ALA A 120 -5.38 4.06 -3.13
C ALA A 120 -3.97 4.66 -3.17
N LYS A 121 -3.20 4.55 -2.08
CA LYS A 121 -1.80 5.00 -2.01
C LYS A 121 -0.97 4.33 -3.11
N GLY A 122 -1.10 3.02 -3.25
CA GLY A 122 -0.41 2.23 -4.27
C GLY A 122 -0.75 2.64 -5.71
N LEU A 123 -2.02 2.90 -6.02
CA LEU A 123 -2.44 3.41 -7.34
C LEU A 123 -1.78 4.75 -7.63
N VAL A 124 -1.89 5.66 -6.68
CA VAL A 124 -1.47 7.04 -6.82
C VAL A 124 0.06 7.14 -6.93
N HIS A 125 0.81 6.37 -6.14
CA HIS A 125 2.26 6.29 -6.30
C HIS A 125 2.68 5.55 -7.56
N SER A 126 1.89 4.58 -8.05
CA SER A 126 2.19 3.95 -9.34
C SER A 126 2.24 4.96 -10.49
N ALA A 127 1.49 6.07 -10.41
CA ALA A 127 1.49 7.17 -11.38
C ALA A 127 2.74 8.06 -11.34
N ILE A 128 3.50 8.04 -10.25
CA ILE A 128 4.72 8.85 -10.06
C ILE A 128 5.98 8.05 -10.42
N TYR A 129 5.91 6.71 -10.44
CA TYR A 129 7.06 5.83 -10.60
C TYR A 129 7.10 5.20 -12.00
N PRO A 130 7.82 5.82 -12.98
CA PRO A 130 7.96 5.37 -14.35
C PRO A 130 8.50 3.96 -14.56
N HIS A 131 9.43 3.47 -13.72
CA HIS A 131 10.44 2.51 -14.20
C HIS A 131 10.63 1.20 -13.43
N ASN A 132 9.83 0.89 -12.42
CA ASN A 132 9.95 -0.42 -11.76
C ASN A 132 8.74 -1.30 -12.10
N GLU A 133 9.00 -2.21 -13.05
CA GLU A 133 8.26 -3.40 -13.50
C GLU A 133 6.78 -3.47 -13.10
N MET A 134 5.89 -3.37 -14.08
CA MET A 134 4.47 -3.69 -13.98
C MET A 134 4.21 -4.96 -13.15
N THR A 135 5.02 -6.00 -13.35
CA THR A 135 4.98 -7.25 -12.58
C THR A 135 5.10 -7.01 -11.07
N GLY A 136 6.01 -6.14 -10.63
CA GLY A 136 6.16 -5.77 -9.22
C GLY A 136 4.92 -5.10 -8.65
N LYS A 137 4.32 -4.14 -9.38
CA LYS A 137 3.10 -3.44 -8.96
C LYS A 137 1.91 -4.40 -8.83
N LEU A 138 1.75 -5.34 -9.78
CA LEU A 138 0.71 -6.37 -9.73
C LEU A 138 0.91 -7.36 -8.56
N ILE A 139 2.16 -7.72 -8.26
CA ILE A 139 2.50 -8.52 -7.08
C ILE A 139 2.12 -7.77 -5.80
N PHE A 140 2.41 -6.47 -5.69
CA PHE A 140 2.05 -5.68 -4.52
C PHE A 140 0.54 -5.55 -4.33
N ILE A 141 -0.22 -5.33 -5.40
CA ILE A 141 -1.69 -5.32 -5.35
C ILE A 141 -2.20 -6.68 -4.82
N ARG A 142 -1.64 -7.79 -5.31
CA ARG A 142 -2.00 -9.13 -4.84
C ARG A 142 -1.66 -9.35 -3.37
N ILE A 143 -0.49 -8.91 -2.92
CA ILE A 143 -0.10 -9.01 -1.50
C ILE A 143 -1.11 -8.22 -0.66
N VAL A 144 -1.33 -6.94 -0.97
CA VAL A 144 -2.27 -6.08 -0.22
C VAL A 144 -3.68 -6.65 -0.21
N SER A 145 -4.15 -7.29 -1.29
CA SER A 145 -5.48 -7.89 -1.31
C SER A 145 -5.60 -9.13 -0.41
N GLN A 146 -4.49 -9.83 -0.16
CA GLN A 146 -4.41 -11.01 0.70
C GLN A 146 -4.18 -10.68 2.17
N LEU A 147 -3.60 -9.53 2.49
CA LEU A 147 -3.33 -9.13 3.88
C LEU A 147 -4.60 -8.96 4.72
N SER A 148 -4.57 -9.22 6.01
CA SER A 148 -5.62 -8.83 6.95
C SER A 148 -5.49 -7.34 7.33
N ASP A 149 -6.49 -6.83 8.06
CA ASP A 149 -6.44 -5.45 8.55
C ASP A 149 -5.35 -5.29 9.61
N GLU A 150 -5.16 -6.28 10.47
CA GLU A 150 -4.08 -6.35 11.47
C GLU A 150 -2.71 -6.38 10.80
N GLU A 151 -2.55 -7.20 9.76
CA GLU A 151 -1.29 -7.27 9.00
C GLU A 151 -0.96 -5.94 8.30
N LEU A 152 -1.97 -5.25 7.74
CA LEU A 152 -1.78 -3.93 7.15
C LEU A 152 -1.39 -2.87 8.19
N ARG A 153 -1.95 -2.95 9.40
CA ARG A 153 -1.59 -2.04 10.50
C ARG A 153 -0.17 -2.30 11.00
N ILE A 154 0.24 -3.56 11.13
CA ILE A 154 1.63 -3.91 11.45
C ILE A 154 2.56 -3.39 10.35
N LEU A 155 2.20 -3.55 9.08
CA LEU A 155 2.98 -3.05 7.96
C LEU A 155 3.15 -1.52 8.02
N GLU A 156 2.10 -0.77 8.41
CA GLU A 156 2.16 0.68 8.61
C GLU A 156 3.10 1.07 9.77
N VAL A 157 3.07 0.33 10.88
CA VAL A 157 4.01 0.54 12.00
C VAL A 157 5.45 0.26 11.56
N MET A 158 5.68 -0.86 10.86
CA MET A 158 6.99 -1.24 10.33
C MET A 158 7.50 -0.22 9.31
N GLN A 159 6.62 0.31 8.45
CA GLN A 159 6.93 1.40 7.55
C GLN A 159 7.39 2.64 8.31
N ASN A 160 6.61 3.09 9.30
CA ASN A 160 6.95 4.28 10.08
C ASN A 160 8.29 4.10 10.80
N ALA A 161 8.54 2.93 11.38
CA ALA A 161 9.82 2.63 12.02
C ALA A 161 10.97 2.65 11.01
N TRP A 162 10.79 2.04 9.83
CA TRP A 162 11.79 2.05 8.75
C TRP A 162 12.11 3.48 8.27
N GLU A 163 11.10 4.32 8.08
CA GLU A 163 11.28 5.73 7.70
C GLU A 163 12.00 6.55 8.78
N ASN A 164 11.92 6.14 10.04
CA ASN A 164 12.63 6.75 11.17
C ASN A 164 13.97 6.05 11.50
N ASN A 165 14.52 5.25 10.58
CA ASN A 165 15.77 4.50 10.77
C ASN A 165 15.76 3.47 11.91
N VAL A 166 14.59 2.92 12.23
CA VAL A 166 14.40 1.79 13.15
C VAL A 166 13.84 0.60 12.36
N PRO A 167 14.67 -0.14 11.60
CA PRO A 167 14.20 -1.14 10.64
C PRO A 167 13.82 -2.49 11.26
N ILE A 168 13.99 -2.61 12.57
CA ILE A 168 13.82 -3.84 13.35
C ILE A 168 12.88 -3.50 14.49
N LEU A 169 11.79 -4.24 14.62
CA LEU A 169 10.85 -4.09 15.73
C LEU A 169 10.68 -5.40 16.47
N GLY A 170 10.67 -5.29 17.79
CA GLY A 170 10.27 -6.36 18.68
C GLY A 170 8.76 -6.41 18.90
N LYS A 171 8.31 -7.51 19.48
CA LYS A 171 6.92 -7.74 19.90
C LYS A 171 6.37 -6.64 20.80
N ASN A 172 7.20 -6.14 21.72
CA ASN A 172 6.80 -5.06 22.63
C ASN A 172 6.61 -3.74 21.90
N ASP A 173 7.43 -3.43 20.88
CA ASP A 173 7.31 -2.20 20.09
C ASP A 173 6.01 -2.19 19.28
N LEU A 174 5.67 -3.34 18.69
CA LEU A 174 4.40 -3.54 17.99
C LEU A 174 3.21 -3.45 18.95
N GLN A 175 3.30 -4.05 20.14
CA GLN A 175 2.26 -3.99 21.17
C GLN A 175 2.03 -2.56 21.69
N GLU A 176 3.09 -1.78 21.84
CA GLU A 176 3.00 -0.38 22.26
C GLU A 176 2.33 0.48 21.18
N SER A 177 2.63 0.19 19.91
CA SER A 177 2.06 0.90 18.75
C SER A 177 0.61 0.49 18.46
N LEU A 178 0.27 -0.78 18.70
CA LEU A 178 -1.02 -1.40 18.37
C LEU A 178 -1.72 -1.87 19.66
N LYS A 179 -1.97 -0.92 20.57
CA LYS A 179 -2.47 -1.18 21.93
C LYS A 179 -3.78 -1.97 22.01
N ASP A 180 -4.56 -1.95 20.95
CA ASP A 180 -5.84 -2.64 20.81
C ASP A 180 -5.72 -4.07 20.26
N LEU A 181 -4.54 -4.48 19.77
CA LEU A 181 -4.28 -5.85 19.38
C LEU A 181 -3.65 -6.62 20.53
N GLU A 182 -4.09 -7.86 20.73
CA GLU A 182 -3.48 -8.77 21.68
C GLU A 182 -2.13 -9.30 21.14
N LEU A 183 -1.20 -9.62 22.04
CA LEU A 183 0.11 -10.19 21.68
C LEU A 183 0.00 -11.43 20.79
N GLY A 184 -1.03 -12.26 21.01
CA GLY A 184 -1.29 -13.44 20.18
C GLY A 184 -1.70 -13.06 18.75
N GLN A 185 -2.51 -12.01 18.58
CA GLN A 185 -2.92 -11.50 17.26
C GLN A 185 -1.75 -10.88 16.51
N ILE A 186 -0.89 -10.13 17.21
CA ILE A 186 0.34 -9.55 16.63
C ILE A 186 1.24 -10.69 16.12
N GLN A 187 1.43 -11.74 16.92
CA GLN A 187 2.27 -12.87 16.54
C GLN A 187 1.73 -13.60 15.30
N VAL A 188 0.44 -13.95 15.30
CA VAL A 188 -0.20 -14.61 14.14
C VAL A 188 -0.12 -13.74 12.89
N SER A 189 -0.31 -12.43 13.02
CA SER A 189 -0.24 -11.50 11.88
C SER A 189 1.20 -11.33 11.37
N CYS A 190 2.20 -11.32 12.26
CA CYS A 190 3.61 -11.33 11.85
C CYS A 190 3.97 -12.63 11.13
N GLU A 191 3.47 -13.77 11.59
CA GLU A 191 3.65 -15.06 10.91
C GLU A 191 3.01 -15.06 9.52
N GLY A 192 1.82 -14.50 9.36
CA GLY A 192 1.17 -14.34 8.06
C GLY A 192 1.97 -13.43 7.11
N LEU A 193 2.49 -12.30 7.61
CA LEU A 193 3.40 -11.43 6.86
C LEU A 193 4.73 -12.13 6.48
N ILE A 194 5.26 -13.01 7.32
CA ILE A 194 6.44 -13.84 7.01
C ILE A 194 6.12 -14.84 5.88
N GLN A 195 4.96 -15.50 5.93
CA GLN A 195 4.53 -16.44 4.88
C GLN A 195 4.39 -15.76 3.52
N GLN A 196 3.94 -14.50 3.52
CA GLN A 196 3.87 -13.66 2.33
C GLN A 196 5.24 -13.04 1.94
N ARG A 197 6.30 -13.36 2.68
CA ARG A 197 7.67 -12.85 2.53
C ARG A 197 7.75 -11.33 2.64
N VAL A 198 6.82 -10.68 3.34
CA VAL A 198 6.86 -9.24 3.61
C VAL A 198 7.78 -8.95 4.80
N LEU A 199 7.72 -9.79 5.83
CA LEU A 199 8.62 -9.74 6.98
C LEU A 199 9.63 -10.89 6.93
N GLU A 200 10.75 -10.69 7.63
CA GLU A 200 11.72 -11.73 7.94
C GLU A 200 11.95 -11.77 9.47
N PRO A 201 11.96 -12.97 10.09
CA PRO A 201 12.24 -13.10 11.51
C PRO A 201 13.75 -12.96 11.75
N ILE A 202 14.12 -12.15 12.73
CA ILE A 202 15.50 -12.10 13.25
C ILE A 202 15.64 -13.10 14.41
N ASN A 203 14.61 -13.17 15.26
CA ASN A 203 14.44 -14.20 16.29
C ASN A 203 12.93 -14.43 16.54
N SER A 204 12.56 -15.11 17.63
CA SER A 204 11.16 -15.46 17.95
C SER A 204 10.22 -14.27 18.14
N ASP A 205 10.76 -13.12 18.56
CA ASP A 205 9.97 -11.96 18.99
C ASP A 205 10.44 -10.66 18.32
N VAL A 206 11.30 -10.75 17.30
CA VAL A 206 11.90 -9.61 16.61
C VAL A 206 11.88 -9.85 15.10
N TRP A 207 11.39 -8.84 14.36
CA TRP A 207 11.17 -8.90 12.92
C TRP A 207 11.75 -7.67 12.20
N SER A 208 12.08 -7.84 10.93
CA SER A 208 12.40 -6.76 10.00
C SER A 208 11.60 -6.88 8.70
N LEU A 209 11.48 -5.78 7.96
CA LEU A 209 10.97 -5.82 6.58
C LEU A 209 11.96 -6.59 5.70
N SER A 210 11.48 -7.60 4.98
CA SER A 210 12.28 -8.30 3.98
C SER A 210 12.60 -7.39 2.78
N ILE A 211 13.39 -7.87 1.80
CA ILE A 211 13.57 -7.16 0.52
C ILE A 211 12.22 -6.84 -0.15
N LEU A 212 11.31 -7.82 -0.19
CA LEU A 212 9.98 -7.64 -0.79
C LEU A 212 9.12 -6.67 0.03
N GLY A 213 9.19 -6.77 1.36
CA GLY A 213 8.48 -5.86 2.27
C GLY A 213 8.95 -4.41 2.13
N ARG A 214 10.26 -4.18 2.04
CA ARG A 214 10.81 -2.84 1.80
C ARG A 214 10.33 -2.26 0.47
N LYS A 215 10.30 -3.06 -0.59
CA LYS A 215 9.77 -2.61 -1.90
C LYS A 215 8.26 -2.32 -1.84
N LEU A 216 7.49 -3.14 -1.13
CA LEU A 216 6.06 -2.90 -0.91
C LEU A 216 5.82 -1.59 -0.14
N VAL A 217 6.57 -1.38 0.95
CA VAL A 217 6.49 -0.15 1.75
C VAL A 217 6.96 1.08 0.96
N ALA A 218 8.03 0.97 0.17
CA ALA A 218 8.49 2.02 -0.73
C ALA A 218 7.40 2.40 -1.76
N TRP A 219 6.70 1.40 -2.31
CA TRP A 219 5.58 1.62 -3.21
C TRP A 219 4.38 2.29 -2.51
N LEU A 220 4.03 1.86 -1.30
CA LEU A 220 2.94 2.46 -0.52
C LEU A 220 3.26 3.86 0.01
N SER A 221 4.53 4.19 0.24
CA SER A 221 5.01 5.50 0.68
C SER A 221 5.32 6.47 -0.46
N GLY A 222 5.47 5.95 -1.69
CA GLY A 222 5.87 6.76 -2.83
C GLY A 222 7.31 7.26 -2.70
N LYS A 223 8.20 6.50 -2.02
CA LYS A 223 9.64 6.77 -1.89
C LYS A 223 10.47 5.83 -2.77
N GLN A 224 11.53 6.34 -3.42
CA GLN A 224 12.47 5.50 -4.18
C GLN A 224 13.35 4.72 -3.19
N GLU A 225 13.66 3.47 -3.53
CA GLU A 225 14.56 2.59 -2.76
C GLU A 225 15.99 3.17 -2.59
N GLN A 226 16.32 4.24 -3.34
CA GLN A 226 17.68 4.74 -3.55
C GLN A 226 18.40 5.33 -2.33
N GLU A 227 17.74 5.65 -1.21
CA GLU A 227 18.43 6.34 -0.10
C GLU A 227 18.63 5.52 1.18
N SER A 228 17.90 4.41 1.38
CA SER A 228 17.87 3.75 2.70
C SER A 228 18.78 2.53 2.83
N PHE A 229 19.05 1.76 1.76
CA PHE A 229 19.78 0.50 1.92
C PHE A 229 21.30 0.67 2.11
N GLU A 230 21.96 1.55 1.35
CA GLU A 230 23.40 1.82 1.56
C GLU A 230 23.67 2.59 2.86
N GLY A 231 22.79 3.52 3.22
CA GLY A 231 22.82 4.23 4.50
C GLY A 231 22.60 3.29 5.68
N PHE A 232 21.66 2.35 5.57
CA PHE A 232 21.41 1.30 6.54
C PHE A 232 22.58 0.32 6.64
N GLN A 233 23.11 -0.18 5.52
CA GLN A 233 24.23 -1.11 5.55
C GLN A 233 25.45 -0.47 6.25
N LYS A 234 25.70 0.83 6.04
CA LYS A 234 26.72 1.56 6.80
C LYS A 234 26.39 1.72 8.28
N THR A 235 25.15 2.09 8.60
CA THR A 235 24.73 2.40 9.99
C THR A 235 24.60 1.14 10.84
N TYR A 236 23.96 0.09 10.30
CA TYR A 236 23.81 -1.21 10.95
C TYR A 236 25.15 -1.93 11.12
N THR A 237 26.00 -1.97 10.08
CA THR A 237 27.35 -2.55 10.25
C THR A 237 28.17 -1.79 11.30
N SER A 238 27.98 -0.47 11.40
CA SER A 238 28.63 0.36 12.42
C SER A 238 28.10 0.07 13.84
N GLN A 239 26.78 -0.04 14.02
CA GLN A 239 26.16 -0.37 15.31
C GLN A 239 26.50 -1.80 15.76
N LEU A 240 26.39 -2.78 14.86
CA LEU A 240 26.71 -4.17 15.13
C LEU A 240 28.20 -4.34 15.48
N LYS A 241 29.07 -3.58 14.81
CA LYS A 241 30.50 -3.54 15.15
C LYS A 241 30.73 -2.97 16.55
N LYS A 242 30.05 -1.88 16.93
CA LYS A 242 30.14 -1.33 18.29
C LYS A 242 29.64 -2.31 19.36
N GLU A 243 28.56 -3.02 19.10
CA GLU A 243 28.03 -4.03 20.03
C GLU A 243 28.95 -5.23 20.17
N ILE A 244 29.53 -5.71 19.06
CA ILE A 244 30.55 -6.77 19.07
C ILE A 244 31.81 -6.32 19.81
N ASP A 245 32.28 -5.10 19.57
CA ASP A 245 33.49 -4.56 20.21
C ASP A 245 33.25 -4.37 21.72
N SER A 246 32.09 -3.86 22.13
CA SER A 246 31.68 -3.75 23.54
C SER A 246 31.56 -5.12 24.23
N ALA A 247 30.96 -6.11 23.56
CA ALA A 247 30.87 -7.48 24.09
C ALA A 247 32.26 -8.13 24.22
N ARG A 248 33.16 -7.87 23.26
CA ARG A 248 34.56 -8.35 23.33
C ARG A 248 35.33 -7.71 24.48
N GLU A 249 35.19 -6.41 24.70
CA GLU A 249 35.82 -5.72 25.84
C GLU A 249 35.31 -6.26 27.17
N SER A 250 34.01 -6.53 27.29
CA SER A 250 33.42 -7.14 28.48
C SER A 250 34.01 -8.54 28.75
N ILE A 251 34.04 -9.42 27.75
CA ILE A 251 34.58 -10.78 27.87
C ILE A 251 36.08 -10.76 28.21
N LEU A 252 36.85 -9.87 27.57
CA LEU A 252 38.28 -9.72 27.87
C LEU A 252 38.50 -9.20 29.30
N SER A 253 37.66 -8.30 29.79
CA SER A 253 37.74 -7.79 31.16
C SER A 253 37.44 -8.89 32.20
N GLU A 254 36.45 -9.74 31.95
CA GLU A 254 36.13 -10.88 32.83
C GLU A 254 37.25 -11.91 32.84
N ALA A 255 37.79 -12.27 31.67
CA ALA A 255 38.91 -13.20 31.57
C ALA A 255 40.16 -12.69 32.31
N LEU A 256 40.43 -11.39 32.24
CA LEU A 256 41.56 -10.75 32.90
C LEU A 256 41.36 -10.68 34.43
N ILE A 257 40.15 -10.38 34.89
CA ILE A 257 39.78 -10.46 36.32
C ILE A 257 39.90 -11.88 36.84
N GLN A 258 39.47 -12.87 36.06
CA GLN A 258 39.55 -14.28 36.43
C GLN A 258 41.01 -14.75 36.50
N GLY A 259 41.84 -14.38 35.52
CA GLY A 259 43.28 -14.64 35.54
C GLY A 259 44.00 -14.00 36.73
N LEU A 260 43.64 -12.75 37.09
CA LEU A 260 44.18 -12.08 38.28
C LEU A 260 43.73 -12.76 39.58
N ARG A 261 42.49 -13.27 39.66
CA ARG A 261 42.01 -14.06 40.80
C ARG A 261 42.74 -15.39 40.93
N GLU A 262 43.00 -16.07 39.82
CA GLU A 262 43.77 -17.32 39.79
C GLU A 262 45.22 -17.08 40.27
N GLN A 263 45.86 -16.01 39.80
CA GLN A 263 47.20 -15.62 40.22
C GLN A 263 47.25 -15.24 41.70
N ALA A 264 46.27 -14.47 42.19
CA ALA A 264 46.16 -14.13 43.61
C ALA A 264 45.94 -15.37 44.49
N ARG A 265 45.12 -16.33 44.03
CA ARG A 265 44.89 -17.61 44.72
C ARG A 265 46.14 -18.49 44.74
N MET A 266 46.88 -18.56 43.64
CA MET A 266 48.15 -19.29 43.59
C MET A 266 49.18 -18.66 44.53
N ALA A 267 49.33 -17.34 44.52
CA ALA A 267 50.24 -16.63 45.43
C ALA A 267 49.90 -16.85 46.91
N ALA A 268 48.61 -16.92 47.26
CA ALA A 268 48.16 -17.17 48.63
C ALA A 268 48.44 -18.61 49.13
N ASN A 269 48.61 -19.58 48.22
CA ASN A 269 48.95 -20.96 48.58
C ASN A 269 50.47 -21.18 48.80
N TYR A 270 51.30 -20.18 48.46
CA TYR A 270 52.76 -20.22 48.66
C TYR A 270 53.22 -19.39 49.88
N LEU A 271 52.29 -18.82 50.64
CA LEU A 271 52.51 -18.17 51.93
C LEU A 271 51.99 -19.06 53.07
#